data_AF-A0A8B7ZNM2-F1
#
_entry.id   AF-A0A8B7ZNM2-F1
#
_cell.length_a   1.000
_cell.length_b   1.000
_cell.length_c   1.000
_cell.angle_alpha   90.00
_cell.angle_beta   90.00
_cell.angle_gamma   90.00
#
_symmetry.space_group_name_H-M   'P 1'
#
loop_
_entity.id
_entity.type
_entity.pdbx_description
1 polymer ?
#
loop_
_entity_poly.entity_id
_entity_poly.type
_entity_poly.pdbx_seq_one_letter_code
_entity_poly.pdbx_strand_id
1 'polypeptide(L)'
;MAGLDMDLTPSGDAIYITLLEEFQRCPPQFFTPNPSSTVFRHDVEQVNVCDRSKRSKSMFPDSMGGVLVISTEAQLQQLTSRLLERPIFFTVDIERTVNEMCSKVTRETRGRLAVTVNTKHPHVHQLMMSWLAQGADALRRGQNFAVEFDFDGIFISWLKDVYQRADMEVFDCGWNIMYSCKNGKVTVTNYSEFDDMFACEPSLAIACVICLPCCLLAFPCYRIHRAIKVEDFGGKVNGIKATYWNANAQLQGMESVITHVLALIAQDNAAQARTVDMPPSYDAAVGDPVVGGGQQRTSHLGGIQQPVGQPVVQQPGYAQPMGQQSLILILIRVKRTQLK
;
A
#
# COMPACT_ATOMS: atom_id res chain seq x y z
N MET A 1 17.34 10.63 10.40
CA MET A 1 16.19 9.75 10.67
C MET A 1 16.04 8.84 9.47
N ALA A 2 16.44 7.57 9.58
CA ALA A 2 16.21 6.59 8.52
C ALA A 2 14.72 6.24 8.55
N GLY A 3 13.95 6.74 7.59
CA GLY A 3 12.52 6.47 7.49
C GLY A 3 12.30 5.00 7.18
N LEU A 4 11.33 4.38 7.85
CA LEU A 4 10.83 3.07 7.43
C LEU A 4 10.21 3.22 6.05
N ASP A 5 10.94 2.73 5.06
CA ASP A 5 10.59 2.94 3.66
C ASP A 5 9.60 1.89 3.18
N MET A 6 8.78 2.25 2.20
CA MET A 6 7.97 1.26 1.50
C MET A 6 8.91 0.28 0.78
N ASP A 7 8.66 -1.02 0.90
CA ASP A 7 9.43 -2.02 0.16
C ASP A 7 9.01 -2.00 -1.32
N LEU A 8 9.67 -1.14 -2.10
CA LEU A 8 9.45 -1.01 -3.54
C LEU A 8 10.34 -1.96 -4.35
N THR A 9 10.85 -3.03 -3.73
CA THR A 9 11.55 -4.10 -4.46
C THR A 9 10.54 -5.04 -5.14
N PRO A 10 10.99 -5.95 -6.04
CA PRO A 10 10.10 -6.93 -6.65
C PRO A 10 9.41 -7.89 -5.66
N SER A 11 9.98 -8.07 -4.46
CA SER A 11 9.39 -8.92 -3.40
C SER A 11 8.42 -8.17 -2.48
N GLY A 12 8.41 -6.84 -2.54
CA GLY A 12 7.51 -6.03 -1.74
C GLY A 12 6.06 -6.10 -2.22
N ASP A 13 5.17 -5.38 -1.53
CA ASP A 13 3.75 -5.38 -1.90
C ASP A 13 3.53 -4.64 -3.21
N ALA A 14 2.50 -5.08 -3.95
CA ALA A 14 2.15 -4.49 -5.24
C ALA A 14 1.61 -3.05 -5.10
N ILE A 15 0.84 -2.79 -4.05
CA ILE A 15 0.16 -1.50 -3.84
C ILE A 15 0.20 -1.16 -2.36
N TYR A 16 0.74 0.01 -2.06
CA TYR A 16 0.68 0.63 -0.74
C TYR A 16 -0.37 1.73 -0.74
N ILE A 17 -1.20 1.76 0.29
CA ILE A 17 -2.21 2.80 0.50
C ILE A 17 -2.11 3.37 1.89
N THR A 18 -2.36 4.67 2.02
CA THR A 18 -2.48 5.35 3.31
C THR A 18 -3.57 6.41 3.21
N LEU A 19 -4.15 6.81 4.33
CA LEU A 19 -5.06 7.96 4.33
C LEU A 19 -4.29 9.21 3.89
N LEU A 20 -4.91 10.06 3.07
CA LEU A 20 -4.24 11.28 2.60
C LEU A 20 -3.82 12.18 3.75
N GLU A 21 -4.60 12.22 4.83
CA GLU A 21 -4.28 12.95 6.06
C GLU A 21 -3.04 12.39 6.77
N GLU A 22 -2.82 11.07 6.71
CA GLU A 22 -1.62 10.43 7.27
C GLU A 22 -0.40 10.68 6.40
N PHE A 23 -0.56 10.58 5.08
CA PHE A 23 0.47 10.97 4.10
C PHE A 23 0.93 12.42 4.33
N GLN A 24 0.02 13.34 4.59
CA GLN A 24 0.37 14.74 4.82
C GLN A 24 1.21 14.96 6.08
N ARG A 25 1.05 14.11 7.09
CA ARG A 25 1.80 14.17 8.35
C ARG A 25 3.16 13.50 8.23
N CYS A 26 3.23 12.37 7.52
CA CYS A 26 4.44 11.59 7.37
C CYS A 26 4.55 11.07 5.93
N PRO A 27 4.93 11.94 4.97
CA PRO A 27 5.05 11.52 3.59
C PRO A 27 6.24 10.56 3.40
N PRO A 28 6.21 9.69 2.37
CA PRO A 28 7.34 8.86 1.97
C PRO A 28 8.58 9.70 1.62
N GLN A 29 9.78 9.09 1.66
CA GLN A 29 11.06 9.80 1.53
C GLN A 29 11.23 10.53 0.19
N PHE A 30 10.60 10.03 -0.87
CA PHE A 30 10.61 10.65 -2.19
C PHE A 30 9.65 11.85 -2.32
N PHE A 31 9.01 12.28 -1.23
CA PHE A 31 8.22 13.52 -1.14
C PHE A 31 8.81 14.49 -0.12
N THR A 32 8.94 15.74 -0.51
CA THR A 32 9.37 16.85 0.37
C THR A 32 8.18 17.80 0.58
N PRO A 33 7.63 17.90 1.80
CA PRO A 33 6.59 18.87 2.11
C PRO A 33 7.16 20.28 2.07
N ASN A 34 6.42 21.22 1.49
CA ASN A 34 6.76 22.64 1.59
C ASN A 34 6.32 23.19 2.95
N PRO A 35 7.24 23.74 3.79
CA PRO A 35 6.90 24.18 5.15
C PRO A 35 5.84 25.29 5.20
N SER A 36 5.64 26.02 4.12
CA SER A 36 4.72 27.17 4.07
C SER A 36 3.41 26.90 3.32
N SER A 37 3.18 25.68 2.83
CA SER A 37 1.97 25.37 2.04
C SER A 37 1.59 23.89 2.09
N THR A 38 0.42 23.54 1.56
CA THR A 38 0.00 22.14 1.38
C THR A 38 0.61 21.48 0.15
N VAL A 39 1.65 22.09 -0.45
CA VAL A 39 2.31 21.60 -1.66
C VAL A 39 3.38 20.59 -1.27
N PHE A 40 3.42 19.47 -2.01
CA PHE A 40 4.45 18.45 -1.92
C PHE A 40 5.24 18.45 -3.21
N ARG A 41 6.56 18.60 -3.09
CA ARG A 41 7.49 18.30 -4.19
C ARG A 41 7.84 16.82 -4.12
N HIS A 42 8.10 16.21 -5.26
CA HIS A 42 8.57 14.82 -5.32
C HIS A 42 9.88 14.75 -6.07
N ASP A 43 10.70 13.76 -5.72
CA ASP A 43 11.87 13.43 -6.50
C ASP A 43 11.41 12.70 -7.78
N VAL A 44 11.51 13.41 -8.91
CA VAL A 44 11.11 12.88 -10.23
C VAL A 44 11.90 11.64 -10.62
N GLU A 45 13.09 11.43 -10.05
CA GLU A 45 13.94 10.26 -10.27
C GLU A 45 13.50 9.03 -9.47
N GLN A 46 12.66 9.22 -8.44
CA GLN A 46 12.24 8.14 -7.55
C GLN A 46 10.75 7.77 -7.69
N VAL A 47 9.88 8.67 -8.14
CA VAL A 47 8.44 8.40 -8.26
C VAL A 47 7.81 9.09 -9.47
N ASN A 48 6.82 8.43 -10.08
CA ASN A 48 5.95 9.01 -11.09
C ASN A 48 4.63 9.46 -10.45
N VAL A 49 4.41 10.76 -10.28
CA VAL A 49 3.14 11.27 -9.77
C VAL A 49 2.14 11.41 -10.93
N CYS A 50 1.12 10.55 -10.96
CA CYS A 50 0.09 10.46 -12.00
C CYS A 50 -1.30 10.81 -11.45
N ASP A 51 -1.40 11.93 -10.72
CA ASP A 51 -2.64 12.30 -10.03
C ASP A 51 -3.69 12.90 -10.97
N ARG A 52 -4.88 12.29 -11.04
CA ARG A 52 -6.04 12.74 -11.84
C ARG A 52 -6.91 13.78 -11.12
N SER A 53 -6.85 13.84 -9.79
CA SER A 53 -7.78 14.63 -8.99
C SER A 53 -7.53 16.14 -9.17
N LYS A 54 -8.56 16.85 -9.64
CA LYS A 54 -8.54 18.33 -9.72
C LYS A 54 -8.27 18.97 -8.35
N ARG A 55 -8.65 18.31 -7.25
CA ARG A 55 -8.41 18.78 -5.87
C ARG A 55 -6.95 18.63 -5.45
N SER A 56 -6.25 17.63 -5.97
CA SER A 56 -4.83 17.39 -5.67
C SER A 56 -3.89 18.15 -6.58
N LYS A 57 -4.38 18.79 -7.65
CA LYS A 57 -3.54 19.58 -8.57
C LYS A 57 -2.75 20.70 -7.86
N SER A 58 -3.32 21.32 -6.83
CA SER A 58 -2.58 22.30 -6.01
C SER A 58 -1.61 21.67 -5.02
N MET A 59 -1.81 20.39 -4.66
CA MET A 59 -0.96 19.63 -3.75
C MET A 59 0.28 19.07 -4.46
N PHE A 60 0.12 18.63 -5.71
CA PHE A 60 1.18 18.06 -6.55
C PHE A 60 1.27 18.83 -7.87
N PRO A 61 1.88 20.03 -7.87
CA PRO A 61 1.95 20.88 -9.06
C PRO A 61 2.74 20.24 -10.20
N ASP A 62 3.73 19.40 -9.86
CA ASP A 62 4.61 18.71 -10.81
C ASP A 62 4.03 17.35 -11.28
N SER A 63 2.75 17.08 -10.99
CA SER A 63 2.07 15.85 -11.43
C SER A 63 2.06 15.74 -12.96
N MET A 64 2.32 14.54 -13.47
CA MET A 64 2.16 14.18 -14.88
C MET A 64 0.69 14.08 -15.30
N GLY A 65 -0.24 14.10 -14.33
CA GLY A 65 -1.67 13.88 -14.55
C GLY A 65 -2.03 12.39 -14.65
N GLY A 66 -3.33 12.09 -14.64
CA GLY A 66 -3.85 10.73 -14.82
C GLY A 66 -3.98 10.28 -16.28
N VAL A 67 -3.71 11.17 -17.23
CA VAL A 67 -3.76 10.90 -18.68
C VAL A 67 -2.47 11.39 -19.30
N LEU A 68 -1.63 10.44 -19.70
CA LEU A 68 -0.30 10.66 -20.24
C LEU A 68 -0.37 10.63 -21.77
N VAL A 69 -0.39 11.82 -22.37
CA VAL A 69 -0.50 11.99 -23.82
C VAL A 69 0.87 11.92 -24.47
N ILE A 70 1.00 11.10 -25.51
CA ILE A 70 2.23 10.92 -26.29
C ILE A 70 1.94 11.08 -27.78
N SER A 71 2.94 11.44 -28.57
CA SER A 71 2.78 11.65 -30.01
C SER A 71 3.69 10.78 -30.87
N THR A 72 4.73 10.19 -30.28
CA THR A 72 5.76 9.44 -31.00
C THR A 72 6.14 8.15 -30.28
N GLU A 73 6.66 7.18 -31.03
CA GLU A 73 7.15 5.91 -30.47
C GLU A 73 8.30 6.12 -29.49
N ALA A 74 9.21 7.05 -29.77
CA ALA A 74 10.31 7.39 -28.86
C ALA A 74 9.80 7.90 -27.51
N GLN A 75 8.76 8.75 -27.50
CA GLN A 75 8.12 9.20 -26.27
C GLN A 75 7.45 8.06 -25.51
N LEU A 76 6.79 7.14 -26.21
CA LEU A 76 6.22 5.95 -25.60
C LEU A 76 7.30 5.10 -24.94
N GLN A 77 8.38 4.78 -25.65
CA GLN A 77 9.48 3.96 -25.14
C GLN A 77 10.12 4.60 -23.89
N GLN A 78 10.38 5.91 -23.94
CA GLN A 78 10.91 6.65 -22.80
C GLN A 78 9.94 6.61 -21.60
N LEU A 79 8.65 6.83 -21.85
CA LEU A 79 7.62 6.77 -20.80
C LEU A 79 7.50 5.36 -20.23
N THR A 80 7.53 4.33 -21.06
CA THR A 80 7.48 2.93 -20.64
C THR A 80 8.64 2.57 -19.71
N SER A 81 9.89 2.89 -20.08
CA SER A 81 11.05 2.68 -19.20
C SER A 81 10.86 3.40 -17.87
N ARG A 82 10.48 4.69 -17.91
CA ARG A 82 10.23 5.48 -16.69
C ARG A 82 9.13 4.91 -15.79
N LEU A 83 8.01 4.46 -16.36
CA LEU A 83 6.89 3.88 -15.60
C LEU A 83 7.24 2.52 -15.00
N LEU A 84 8.04 1.71 -15.69
CA LEU A 84 8.43 0.37 -15.21
C LEU A 84 9.57 0.41 -14.17
N GLU A 85 10.40 1.44 -14.19
CA GLU A 85 11.55 1.59 -13.28
C GLU A 85 11.21 2.27 -11.95
N ARG A 86 10.13 3.08 -11.93
CA ARG A 86 9.76 3.91 -10.78
C ARG A 86 8.30 3.66 -10.39
N PRO A 87 7.98 3.61 -9.09
CA PRO A 87 6.61 3.49 -8.62
C PRO A 87 5.72 4.61 -9.16
N ILE A 88 4.42 4.32 -9.24
CA ILE A 88 3.40 5.29 -9.61
C ILE A 88 2.67 5.75 -8.35
N PHE A 89 2.53 7.06 -8.18
CA PHE A 89 1.77 7.65 -7.09
C PHE A 89 0.54 8.42 -7.61
N PHE A 90 -0.59 8.28 -6.93
CA PHE A 90 -1.78 9.11 -7.17
C PHE A 90 -2.69 9.12 -5.94
N THR A 91 -3.61 10.07 -5.89
CA THR A 91 -4.69 10.08 -4.90
C THR A 91 -5.99 9.51 -5.46
N VAL A 92 -6.69 8.74 -4.64
CA VAL A 92 -8.03 8.21 -4.97
C VAL A 92 -9.07 8.71 -3.98
N ASP A 93 -10.26 8.99 -4.48
CA ASP A 93 -11.42 9.30 -3.64
C ASP A 93 -12.22 8.01 -3.46
N ILE A 94 -12.48 7.64 -2.21
CA ILE A 94 -13.25 6.43 -1.86
C ILE A 94 -14.54 6.82 -1.14
N GLU A 95 -15.61 6.09 -1.44
CA GLU A 95 -16.92 6.35 -0.85
C GLU A 95 -17.66 5.04 -0.56
N ARG A 96 -18.19 4.94 0.66
CA ARG A 96 -19.14 3.92 1.11
C ARG A 96 -20.48 4.59 1.37
N THR A 97 -21.50 4.13 0.66
CA THR A 97 -22.88 4.59 0.80
C THR A 97 -23.72 3.47 1.38
N VAL A 98 -24.37 3.74 2.50
CA VAL A 98 -25.25 2.80 3.19
C VAL A 98 -26.66 3.35 3.14
N ASN A 99 -27.54 2.63 2.44
CA ASN A 99 -28.96 2.93 2.37
C ASN A 99 -29.72 1.95 3.27
N GLU A 100 -30.42 2.46 4.26
CA GLU A 100 -31.29 1.67 5.11
C GLU A 100 -32.60 1.41 4.34
N MET A 101 -32.98 0.15 4.08
CA MET A 101 -34.17 -0.17 3.29
C MET A 101 -35.47 0.26 3.98
N CYS A 102 -35.48 0.27 5.32
CA CYS A 102 -36.64 0.62 6.13
C CYS A 102 -36.69 2.12 6.51
N SER A 103 -35.63 2.89 6.21
CA SER A 103 -35.55 4.30 6.59
C SER A 103 -35.07 5.14 5.39
N LYS A 104 -35.59 6.35 5.19
CA LYS A 104 -35.08 7.26 4.13
C LYS A 104 -33.70 7.84 4.45
N VAL A 105 -32.89 7.15 5.25
CA VAL A 105 -31.56 7.59 5.67
C VAL A 105 -30.51 6.97 4.77
N THR A 106 -29.78 7.85 4.10
CA THR A 106 -28.53 7.50 3.42
C THR A 106 -27.37 8.00 4.27
N ARG A 107 -26.47 7.08 4.64
CA ARG A 107 -25.20 7.40 5.30
C ARG A 107 -24.08 7.30 4.28
N GLU A 108 -23.38 8.40 4.06
CA GLU A 108 -22.21 8.44 3.17
C GLU A 108 -20.95 8.62 4.01
N THR A 109 -19.97 7.76 3.75
CA THR A 109 -18.66 7.78 4.39
C THR A 109 -17.63 7.96 3.31
N ARG A 110 -16.91 9.08 3.32
CA ARG A 110 -15.99 9.49 2.24
C ARG A 110 -14.58 9.67 2.76
N GLY A 111 -13.61 9.09 2.07
CA GLY A 111 -12.19 9.19 2.39
C GLY A 111 -11.36 9.49 1.15
N ARG A 112 -10.09 9.83 1.37
CA ARG A 112 -9.10 10.00 0.31
C ARG A 112 -7.88 9.18 0.66
N LEU A 113 -7.40 8.38 -0.28
CA LEU A 113 -6.18 7.60 -0.10
C LEU A 113 -5.06 8.20 -0.93
N ALA A 114 -3.86 8.21 -0.38
CA ALA A 114 -2.62 8.32 -1.12
C ALA A 114 -2.15 6.90 -1.48
N VAL A 115 -1.95 6.64 -2.76
CA VAL A 115 -1.66 5.32 -3.30
C VAL A 115 -0.28 5.34 -3.95
N THR A 116 0.53 4.34 -3.63
CA THR A 116 1.79 4.05 -4.32
C THR A 116 1.71 2.65 -4.92
N VAL A 117 1.78 2.56 -6.24
CA VAL A 117 1.83 1.30 -6.99
C VAL A 117 3.30 0.94 -7.23
N ASN A 118 3.71 -0.22 -6.74
CA ASN A 118 5.03 -0.77 -6.98
C ASN A 118 5.10 -1.40 -8.38
N THR A 119 5.63 -0.66 -9.34
CA THR A 119 5.75 -1.10 -10.75
C THR A 119 6.85 -2.15 -10.97
N LYS A 120 7.69 -2.41 -9.95
CA LYS A 120 8.68 -3.50 -9.96
C LYS A 120 8.09 -4.83 -9.46
N HIS A 121 6.92 -4.82 -8.82
CA HIS A 121 6.24 -6.05 -8.43
C HIS A 121 5.94 -6.90 -9.69
N PRO A 122 6.34 -8.18 -9.76
CA PRO A 122 6.33 -8.99 -10.98
C PRO A 122 5.00 -8.97 -11.74
N HIS A 123 3.88 -9.08 -11.02
CA HIS A 123 2.55 -9.08 -11.64
C HIS A 123 2.18 -7.73 -12.24
N VAL A 124 2.48 -6.63 -11.55
CA VAL A 124 2.20 -5.27 -12.02
C VAL A 124 3.10 -4.96 -13.20
N HIS A 125 4.39 -5.27 -13.06
CA HIS A 125 5.40 -5.08 -14.10
C HIS A 125 5.02 -5.80 -15.39
N GLN A 126 4.66 -7.09 -15.31
CA GLN A 126 4.28 -7.89 -16.47
C GLN A 126 3.01 -7.37 -17.17
N LEU A 127 1.99 -6.99 -16.39
CA LEU A 127 0.76 -6.38 -16.94
C LEU A 127 1.07 -5.07 -17.66
N MET A 128 1.82 -4.18 -17.00
CA MET A 128 2.20 -2.90 -17.57
C MET A 128 3.02 -3.04 -18.84
N MET A 129 4.04 -3.90 -18.81
CA MET A 129 4.89 -4.17 -19.97
C MET A 129 4.07 -4.71 -21.14
N SER A 130 3.19 -5.69 -20.90
CA SER A 130 2.32 -6.29 -21.92
C SER A 130 1.39 -5.27 -22.57
N TRP A 131 0.69 -4.46 -21.76
CA TRP A 131 -0.28 -3.50 -22.30
C TRP A 131 0.40 -2.32 -23.00
N LEU A 132 1.53 -1.82 -22.49
CA LEU A 132 2.30 -0.78 -23.17
C LEU A 132 2.92 -1.28 -24.48
N ALA A 133 3.34 -2.54 -24.55
CA ALA A 133 3.81 -3.16 -25.79
C ALA A 133 2.70 -3.19 -26.86
N GLN A 134 1.46 -3.51 -26.48
CA GLN A 134 0.31 -3.45 -27.40
C GLN A 134 0.06 -2.02 -27.91
N GLY A 135 0.16 -1.02 -27.04
CA GLY A 135 0.10 0.39 -27.45
C GLY A 135 1.22 0.77 -28.42
N ALA A 136 2.45 0.28 -28.19
CA ALA A 136 3.57 0.49 -29.11
C ALA A 136 3.35 -0.18 -30.47
N ASP A 137 2.77 -1.38 -30.50
CA ASP A 137 2.41 -2.07 -31.73
C ASP A 137 1.37 -1.29 -32.53
N ALA A 138 0.33 -0.76 -31.87
CA ALA A 138 -0.69 0.08 -32.51
C ALA A 138 -0.08 1.36 -33.08
N LEU A 139 0.80 2.02 -32.32
CA LEU A 139 1.50 3.22 -32.78
C LEU A 139 2.39 2.95 -33.99
N ARG A 140 3.12 1.83 -34.01
CA ARG A 140 3.93 1.38 -35.16
C ARG A 140 3.09 1.10 -36.40
N ARG A 141 1.85 0.65 -36.24
CA ARG A 141 0.86 0.50 -37.32
C ARG A 141 0.22 1.82 -37.75
N GLY A 142 0.58 2.95 -37.13
CA GLY A 142 -0.02 4.25 -37.38
C GLY A 142 -1.45 4.39 -36.85
N GLN A 143 -1.86 3.56 -35.88
CA GLN A 143 -3.18 3.59 -35.26
C GLN A 143 -3.17 4.46 -33.99
N ASN A 144 -4.35 4.98 -33.62
CA ASN A 144 -4.51 5.56 -32.30
C ASN A 144 -4.78 4.47 -31.27
N PHE A 145 -4.35 4.70 -30.03
CA PHE A 145 -4.54 3.76 -28.94
C PHE A 145 -4.79 4.46 -27.60
N ALA A 146 -5.35 3.73 -26.65
CA ALA A 146 -5.37 4.09 -25.24
C ALA A 146 -5.10 2.85 -24.39
N VAL A 147 -4.05 2.90 -23.57
CA VAL A 147 -3.72 1.88 -22.57
C VAL A 147 -4.18 2.38 -21.21
N GLU A 148 -5.15 1.71 -20.60
CA GLU A 148 -5.68 2.07 -19.28
C GLU A 148 -5.22 1.08 -18.20
N PHE A 149 -4.74 1.62 -17.07
CA PHE A 149 -4.49 0.88 -15.83
C PHE A 149 -5.54 1.28 -14.81
N ASP A 150 -6.59 0.47 -14.66
CA ASP A 150 -7.69 0.72 -13.73
C ASP A 150 -7.50 -0.07 -12.42
N PHE A 151 -7.21 0.66 -11.35
CA PHE A 151 -7.02 0.12 -10.00
C PHE A 151 -8.26 0.29 -9.10
N ASP A 152 -9.36 0.90 -9.58
CA ASP A 152 -10.55 1.21 -8.77
C ASP A 152 -11.13 -0.05 -8.09
N GLY A 153 -11.13 -1.19 -8.81
CA GLY A 153 -11.58 -2.47 -8.28
C GLY A 153 -10.80 -2.96 -7.05
N ILE A 154 -9.50 -2.68 -7.00
CA ILE A 154 -8.63 -3.09 -5.89
C ILE A 154 -8.96 -2.26 -4.65
N PHE A 155 -9.14 -0.95 -4.79
CA PHE A 155 -9.48 -0.08 -3.66
C PHE A 155 -10.90 -0.33 -3.14
N ILE A 156 -11.84 -0.64 -4.03
CA ILE A 156 -13.19 -1.08 -3.64
C ILE A 156 -13.12 -2.39 -2.84
N SER A 157 -12.30 -3.36 -3.29
CA SER A 157 -12.11 -4.62 -2.56
C SER A 157 -11.47 -4.39 -1.20
N TRP A 158 -10.41 -3.57 -1.13
CA TRP A 158 -9.78 -3.23 0.14
C TRP A 158 -10.75 -2.56 1.12
N LEU A 159 -11.56 -1.61 0.63
CA LEU A 159 -12.54 -0.92 1.46
C LEU A 159 -13.60 -1.88 2.01
N LYS A 160 -14.07 -2.83 1.18
CA LYS A 160 -14.97 -3.90 1.62
C LYS A 160 -14.34 -4.73 2.73
N ASP A 161 -13.07 -5.13 2.58
CA ASP A 161 -12.37 -5.94 3.59
C ASP A 161 -12.22 -5.19 4.93
N VAL A 162 -11.91 -3.89 4.89
CA VAL A 162 -11.81 -3.04 6.09
C VAL A 162 -13.15 -2.98 6.83
N TYR A 163 -14.24 -2.70 6.10
CA TYR A 163 -15.57 -2.60 6.71
C TYR A 163 -16.13 -3.96 7.12
N GLN A 164 -15.88 -5.04 6.37
CA GLN A 164 -16.34 -6.37 6.77
C GLN A 164 -15.74 -6.82 8.10
N ARG A 165 -14.48 -6.47 8.37
CA ARG A 165 -13.81 -6.78 9.65
C ARG A 165 -14.34 -5.92 10.80
N ALA A 166 -14.79 -4.71 10.52
CA ALA A 166 -15.28 -3.78 11.53
C ALA A 166 -16.79 -3.90 11.79
N ASP A 167 -17.58 -4.18 10.76
CA ASP A 167 -19.04 -4.29 10.78
C ASP A 167 -19.48 -5.74 11.08
N MET A 168 -18.84 -6.44 12.03
CA MET A 168 -19.36 -7.73 12.52
C MET A 168 -20.77 -7.64 13.13
N GLU A 169 -21.34 -6.43 13.28
CA GLU A 169 -22.61 -6.17 13.95
C GLU A 169 -23.76 -5.69 13.04
N VAL A 170 -23.57 -5.48 11.72
CA VAL A 170 -24.62 -4.85 10.86
C VAL A 170 -25.27 -5.82 9.85
N PHE A 171 -25.17 -7.13 10.11
CA PHE A 171 -25.81 -8.16 9.26
C PHE A 171 -27.27 -8.48 9.62
N ASP A 172 -27.90 -7.70 10.51
CA ASP A 172 -29.35 -7.81 10.73
C ASP A 172 -30.10 -6.96 9.68
N CYS A 173 -30.58 -7.67 8.66
CA CYS A 173 -31.74 -7.38 7.80
C CYS A 173 -32.01 -5.90 7.44
N GLY A 174 -31.61 -5.50 6.23
CA GLY A 174 -32.23 -4.37 5.52
C GLY A 174 -31.31 -3.24 5.07
N TRP A 175 -30.04 -3.49 4.78
CA TRP A 175 -29.12 -2.45 4.30
C TRP A 175 -28.63 -2.73 2.88
N ASN A 176 -28.72 -1.74 1.98
CA ASN A 176 -28.05 -1.77 0.69
C ASN A 176 -26.77 -0.94 0.78
N ILE A 177 -25.62 -1.62 0.67
CA ILE A 177 -24.29 -1.01 0.80
C ILE A 177 -23.62 -0.96 -0.56
N MET A 178 -23.27 0.25 -0.99
CA MET A 178 -22.52 0.51 -2.21
C MET A 178 -21.13 1.05 -1.87
N TYR A 179 -20.14 0.61 -2.64
CA TYR A 179 -18.75 1.04 -2.54
C TYR A 179 -18.33 1.60 -3.89
N SER A 180 -17.67 2.75 -3.89
CA SER A 180 -17.15 3.36 -5.11
C SER A 180 -15.76 3.95 -4.87
N CYS A 181 -14.97 3.97 -5.94
CA CYS A 181 -13.67 4.58 -6.01
C CYS A 181 -13.62 5.47 -7.26
N LYS A 182 -12.87 6.58 -7.18
CA LYS A 182 -12.61 7.47 -8.30
C LYS A 182 -11.15 7.85 -8.32
N ASN A 183 -10.66 8.16 -9.51
CA ASN A 183 -9.28 8.59 -9.79
C ASN A 183 -8.22 7.48 -9.63
N GLY A 184 -8.60 6.20 -9.50
CA GLY A 184 -7.66 5.08 -9.46
C GLY A 184 -7.21 4.62 -10.85
N LYS A 185 -7.21 5.51 -11.85
CA LYS A 185 -6.90 5.19 -13.24
C LYS A 185 -5.75 6.01 -13.78
N VAL A 186 -4.81 5.33 -14.45
CA VAL A 186 -3.73 5.96 -15.22
C VAL A 186 -3.85 5.51 -16.68
N THR A 187 -3.91 6.46 -17.60
CA THR A 187 -4.11 6.18 -19.02
C THR A 187 -2.93 6.71 -19.83
N VAL A 188 -2.37 5.91 -20.74
CA VAL A 188 -1.37 6.32 -21.73
C VAL A 188 -2.03 6.30 -23.11
N THR A 189 -1.99 7.41 -23.86
CA THR A 189 -2.70 7.50 -25.14
C THR A 189 -2.02 8.46 -26.11
N ASN A 190 -2.22 8.26 -27.41
CA ASN A 190 -1.88 9.24 -28.44
C ASN A 190 -3.09 10.00 -29.01
N TYR A 191 -4.29 9.80 -28.44
CA TYR A 191 -5.52 10.40 -28.94
C TYR A 191 -6.44 10.87 -27.81
N SER A 192 -7.13 9.96 -27.13
CA SER A 192 -8.02 10.29 -26.02
C SER A 192 -8.25 9.11 -25.08
N GLU A 193 -8.45 9.43 -23.80
CA GLU A 193 -8.90 8.45 -22.82
C GLU A 193 -10.34 8.00 -23.09
N PHE A 194 -10.71 6.85 -22.53
CA PHE A 194 -12.09 6.39 -22.56
C PHE A 194 -12.93 7.23 -21.60
N ASP A 195 -13.94 7.92 -22.10
CA ASP A 195 -14.88 8.64 -21.25
C ASP A 195 -15.92 7.69 -20.64
N ASP A 196 -15.78 7.47 -19.33
CA ASP A 196 -16.65 6.65 -18.50
C ASP A 196 -18.11 7.11 -18.51
N MET A 197 -18.42 8.36 -18.88
CA MET A 197 -19.82 8.77 -19.07
C MET A 197 -20.52 7.94 -20.15
N PHE A 198 -19.78 7.43 -21.13
CA PHE A 198 -20.31 6.56 -22.17
C PHE A 198 -20.20 5.08 -21.80
N ALA A 199 -19.81 4.75 -20.56
CA ALA A 199 -20.02 3.44 -19.96
C ALA A 199 -21.52 3.22 -19.69
N CYS A 200 -22.03 2.05 -20.05
CA CYS A 200 -23.37 1.63 -19.64
C CYS A 200 -23.38 1.27 -18.16
N GLU A 201 -23.08 2.24 -17.29
CA GLU A 201 -23.26 2.07 -15.86
C GLU A 201 -24.72 2.36 -15.45
N PRO A 202 -25.31 1.57 -14.55
CA PRO A 202 -26.67 1.80 -14.06
C PRO A 202 -26.86 3.19 -13.43
N SER A 203 -25.81 3.77 -12.86
CA SER A 203 -25.79 5.11 -12.26
C SER A 203 -26.07 6.22 -13.28
N LEU A 204 -25.65 6.02 -14.54
CA LEU A 204 -25.86 6.95 -15.65
C LEU A 204 -27.19 6.72 -16.39
N ALA A 205 -27.85 5.58 -16.16
CA ALA A 205 -29.12 5.26 -16.81
C ALA A 205 -30.20 6.33 -16.56
N ILE A 206 -30.24 6.93 -15.36
CA ILE A 206 -31.22 7.98 -15.02
C ILE A 206 -30.96 9.25 -15.84
N ALA A 207 -29.71 9.67 -15.98
CA ALA A 207 -29.35 10.82 -16.81
C ALA A 207 -29.65 10.54 -18.29
N CYS A 208 -29.38 9.31 -18.75
CA CYS A 208 -29.74 8.86 -20.09
C CYS A 208 -31.25 8.85 -20.32
N VAL A 209 -32.08 8.55 -19.31
CA VAL A 209 -33.55 8.60 -19.43
C VAL A 209 -34.07 10.02 -19.55
N ILE A 210 -33.49 10.98 -18.83
CA ILE A 210 -33.90 12.39 -18.87
C ILE A 210 -33.46 13.05 -20.19
N CYS A 211 -32.28 12.69 -20.68
CA CYS A 211 -31.71 13.22 -21.92
C CYS A 211 -31.85 12.26 -23.11
N LEU A 212 -32.87 11.38 -23.08
CA LEU A 212 -33.03 10.22 -23.94
C LEU A 212 -32.73 10.45 -25.44
N PRO A 213 -33.23 11.51 -26.10
CA PRO A 213 -32.95 11.69 -27.53
C PRO A 213 -31.46 11.93 -27.79
N CYS A 214 -30.81 12.74 -26.94
CA CYS A 214 -29.41 13.09 -27.10
C CYS A 214 -28.50 11.93 -26.67
N CYS A 215 -28.82 11.25 -25.56
CA CYS A 215 -28.01 10.14 -25.06
C CYS A 215 -28.10 8.90 -25.97
N LEU A 216 -29.29 8.58 -26.50
CA LEU A 216 -29.46 7.47 -27.45
C LEU A 216 -28.70 7.67 -28.77
N LEU A 217 -28.47 8.92 -29.17
CA LEU A 217 -27.65 9.21 -30.36
C LEU A 217 -26.16 9.33 -30.01
N ALA A 218 -25.81 10.09 -28.96
CA ALA A 218 -24.42 10.36 -28.61
C ALA A 218 -23.67 9.10 -28.14
N PHE A 219 -24.30 8.23 -27.35
CA PHE A 219 -23.62 7.04 -26.80
C PHE A 219 -23.20 6.05 -27.89
N PRO A 220 -24.09 5.57 -28.77
CA PRO A 220 -23.69 4.70 -29.86
C PRO A 220 -22.72 5.37 -30.82
N CYS A 221 -22.94 6.65 -31.15
CA CYS A 221 -22.02 7.41 -32.01
C CYS A 221 -20.61 7.50 -31.42
N TYR A 222 -20.47 7.82 -30.13
CA TYR A 222 -19.17 7.84 -29.45
C TYR A 222 -18.52 6.46 -29.44
N ARG A 223 -19.27 5.41 -29.10
CA ARG A 223 -18.77 4.03 -29.05
C ARG A 223 -18.29 3.55 -30.42
N ILE A 224 -19.06 3.78 -31.47
CA ILE A 224 -18.70 3.42 -32.85
C ILE A 224 -17.49 4.25 -33.30
N HIS A 225 -17.52 5.57 -33.07
CA HIS A 225 -16.40 6.43 -33.42
C HIS A 225 -15.10 5.97 -32.75
N ARG A 226 -15.15 5.67 -31.44
CA ARG A 226 -13.98 5.17 -30.71
C ARG A 226 -13.53 3.81 -31.23
N ALA A 227 -14.44 2.86 -31.41
CA ALA A 227 -14.11 1.53 -31.92
C ALA A 227 -13.46 1.55 -33.32
N ILE A 228 -13.77 2.57 -34.14
CA ILE A 228 -13.16 2.78 -35.45
C ILE A 228 -11.80 3.50 -35.33
N LYS A 229 -11.65 4.43 -34.40
CA LYS A 229 -10.52 5.37 -34.36
C LYS A 229 -9.42 4.99 -33.38
N VAL A 230 -9.71 4.21 -32.33
CA VAL A 230 -8.83 3.97 -31.20
C VAL A 230 -8.87 2.50 -30.82
N GLU A 231 -7.69 1.89 -30.70
CA GLU A 231 -7.53 0.58 -30.08
C GLU A 231 -7.39 0.74 -28.55
N ASP A 232 -8.38 0.27 -27.80
CA ASP A 232 -8.37 0.28 -26.34
C ASP A 232 -7.68 -0.97 -25.80
N PHE A 233 -6.64 -0.78 -24.99
CA PHE A 233 -5.88 -1.81 -24.32
C PHE A 233 -5.92 -1.63 -22.80
N GLY A 234 -5.64 -2.73 -22.09
CA GLY A 234 -5.61 -2.75 -20.64
C GLY A 234 -6.98 -2.85 -20.01
N GLY A 235 -7.16 -2.19 -18.87
CA GLY A 235 -8.38 -2.20 -18.07
C GLY A 235 -8.12 -2.52 -16.61
N LYS A 236 -9.05 -3.27 -16.00
CA LYS A 236 -9.03 -3.57 -14.57
C LYS A 236 -7.84 -4.42 -14.18
N VAL A 237 -7.00 -3.88 -13.30
CA VAL A 237 -5.90 -4.62 -12.67
C VAL A 237 -6.49 -5.54 -11.61
N ASN A 238 -6.23 -6.83 -11.73
CA ASN A 238 -6.76 -7.87 -10.85
C ASN A 238 -5.64 -8.76 -10.31
N GLY A 239 -5.94 -9.56 -9.28
CA GLY A 239 -5.00 -10.54 -8.73
C GLY A 239 -3.94 -9.98 -7.79
N ILE A 240 -4.06 -8.70 -7.41
CA ILE A 240 -3.20 -8.04 -6.43
C ILE A 240 -4.04 -7.46 -5.29
N LYS A 241 -3.42 -7.31 -4.13
CA LYS A 241 -4.03 -6.72 -2.93
C LYS A 241 -3.35 -5.40 -2.61
N ALA A 242 -4.12 -4.48 -2.06
CA ALA A 242 -3.57 -3.26 -1.46
C ALA A 242 -3.22 -3.50 0.00
N THR A 243 -2.03 -3.08 0.40
CA THR A 243 -1.56 -3.11 1.80
C THR A 243 -1.64 -1.71 2.39
N TYR A 244 -2.22 -1.61 3.59
CA TYR A 244 -2.23 -0.35 4.33
C TYR A 244 -0.84 -0.06 4.88
N TRP A 245 -0.25 1.06 4.45
CA TRP A 245 1.01 1.58 4.95
C TRP A 245 0.75 2.64 6.02
N ASN A 246 1.28 2.41 7.22
CA ASN A 246 1.15 3.32 8.35
C ASN A 246 2.53 3.66 8.89
N ALA A 247 3.05 4.83 8.50
CA ALA A 247 4.33 5.32 8.99
C ALA A 247 4.34 5.51 10.52
N ASN A 248 3.24 5.95 11.11
CA ASN A 248 3.15 6.20 12.55
C ASN A 248 3.19 4.90 13.36
N ALA A 249 2.50 3.85 12.89
CA ALA A 249 2.54 2.52 13.49
C ALA A 249 3.95 1.94 13.51
N GLN A 250 4.70 2.14 12.43
CA GLN A 250 6.06 1.65 12.32
C GLN A 250 7.04 2.47 13.18
N LEU A 251 6.85 3.80 13.28
CA LEU A 251 7.60 4.64 14.20
C LEU A 251 7.36 4.26 15.66
N GLN A 252 6.10 4.05 16.07
CA GLN A 252 5.76 3.56 17.41
C GLN A 252 6.32 2.16 17.68
N GLY A 253 6.30 1.27 16.67
CA GLY A 253 6.95 -0.03 16.74
C GLY A 253 8.46 0.11 16.98
N MET A 254 9.15 0.97 16.23
CA MET A 254 10.57 1.24 16.44
C MET A 254 10.88 1.87 17.79
N GLU A 255 10.09 2.82 18.26
CA GLU A 255 10.24 3.40 19.61
C GLU A 255 10.11 2.31 20.69
N SER A 256 9.17 1.37 20.52
CA SER A 256 9.01 0.24 21.44
C SER A 256 10.22 -0.72 21.43
N VAL A 257 10.80 -0.98 20.25
CA VAL A 257 12.00 -1.81 20.09
C VAL A 257 13.22 -1.10 20.66
N ILE A 258 13.41 0.19 20.39
CA ILE A 258 14.50 1.00 20.96
C ILE A 258 14.40 1.01 22.49
N THR A 259 13.19 1.21 23.03
CA THR A 259 12.95 1.17 24.48
C THR A 259 13.30 -0.19 25.07
N HIS A 260 12.95 -1.29 24.38
CA HIS A 260 13.27 -2.64 24.81
C HIS A 260 14.79 -2.93 24.77
N VAL A 261 15.48 -2.50 23.71
CA VAL A 261 16.94 -2.64 23.57
C VAL A 261 17.66 -1.82 24.65
N LEU A 262 17.22 -0.60 24.93
CA LEU A 262 17.78 0.22 26.01
C LEU A 262 17.56 -0.43 27.39
N ALA A 263 16.41 -1.06 27.62
CA ALA A 263 16.15 -1.80 28.84
C ALA A 263 17.09 -3.02 28.99
N LEU A 264 17.35 -3.76 27.90
CA LEU A 264 18.31 -4.87 27.90
C LEU A 264 19.74 -4.42 28.17
N ILE A 265 20.18 -3.30 27.57
CA ILE A 265 21.50 -2.71 27.82
C ILE A 265 21.63 -2.26 29.28
N ALA A 266 20.59 -1.64 29.84
CA ALA A 266 20.58 -1.24 31.25
C ALA A 266 20.66 -2.46 32.19
N GLN A 267 20.01 -3.57 31.84
CA GLN A 267 20.05 -4.80 32.62
C GLN A 267 21.44 -5.47 32.56
N ASP A 268 22.10 -5.48 31.41
CA ASP A 268 23.46 -6.00 31.25
C ASP A 268 24.48 -5.16 32.04
N ASN A 269 24.38 -3.84 31.95
CA ASN A 269 25.24 -2.93 32.74
C ASN A 269 25.02 -3.11 34.25
N ALA A 270 23.79 -3.33 34.70
CA ALA A 270 23.49 -3.61 36.10
C ALA A 270 24.03 -4.98 36.57
N ALA A 271 24.07 -5.98 35.68
CA ALA A 271 24.67 -7.28 35.97
C ALA A 271 26.21 -7.21 36.04
N GLN A 272 26.84 -6.43 35.17
CA GLN A 272 28.29 -6.18 35.19
C GLN A 272 28.73 -5.37 36.41
N ALA A 273 27.93 -4.39 36.85
CA ALA A 273 28.23 -3.66 38.08
C ALA A 273 28.23 -4.55 39.34
N ARG A 274 27.47 -5.66 39.33
CA ARG A 274 27.40 -6.62 40.45
C ARG A 274 28.58 -7.61 40.49
N THR A 275 29.40 -7.69 39.45
CA THR A 275 30.54 -8.61 39.39
C THR A 275 31.87 -7.98 39.84
N VAL A 276 31.88 -6.68 40.18
CA VAL A 276 33.11 -5.96 40.55
C VAL A 276 33.35 -5.89 42.08
N ASP A 277 32.37 -6.28 42.91
CA ASP A 277 32.48 -6.23 44.39
C ASP A 277 32.79 -7.60 45.05
N MET A 278 33.81 -8.30 44.57
CA MET A 278 34.50 -9.28 45.43
C MET A 278 36.00 -8.95 45.49
N PRO A 279 36.49 -8.36 46.60
CA PRO A 279 37.93 -8.27 46.81
C PRO A 279 38.51 -9.70 46.91
N PRO A 280 39.72 -9.94 46.37
CA PRO A 280 40.35 -11.25 46.47
C PRO A 280 40.54 -11.61 47.94
N SER A 281 39.95 -12.74 48.38
CA SER A 281 40.22 -13.30 49.69
C SER A 281 41.66 -13.83 49.70
N TYR A 282 42.53 -13.16 50.45
CA TYR A 282 43.87 -13.67 50.76
C TYR A 282 43.72 -14.82 51.77
N ASP A 283 43.78 -16.06 51.27
CA ASP A 283 43.95 -17.21 52.14
C ASP A 283 45.41 -17.27 52.61
N ALA A 284 45.55 -17.14 53.93
CA ALA A 284 46.82 -17.21 54.63
C ALA A 284 47.41 -18.63 54.51
N ALA A 285 48.61 -18.68 53.94
CA ALA A 285 49.48 -19.84 54.03
C ALA A 285 49.90 -20.06 55.49
N VAL A 286 49.58 -21.23 56.03
CA VAL A 286 50.31 -21.86 57.13
C VAL A 286 50.53 -23.31 56.73
N GLY A 287 51.80 -23.67 56.52
CA GLY A 287 52.22 -25.03 56.23
C GLY A 287 52.18 -25.92 57.46
N ASP A 288 52.20 -27.23 57.24
CA ASP A 288 53.37 -28.04 57.56
C ASP A 288 53.24 -29.49 57.01
N PRO A 289 54.34 -30.28 57.00
CA PRO A 289 54.61 -31.30 55.99
C PRO A 289 54.28 -32.73 56.45
N VAL A 290 54.53 -33.71 55.56
CA VAL A 290 55.02 -35.11 55.76
C VAL A 290 54.42 -35.99 54.66
N VAL A 291 55.18 -36.31 53.61
CA VAL A 291 55.93 -37.57 53.36
C VAL A 291 55.06 -38.84 53.35
N GLY A 292 55.02 -39.52 52.19
CA GLY A 292 54.97 -40.99 52.16
C GLY A 292 54.04 -41.64 51.13
N GLY A 293 54.55 -41.88 49.92
CA GLY A 293 54.55 -43.20 49.24
C GLY A 293 53.26 -43.80 48.68
N GLY A 294 53.34 -44.24 47.41
CA GLY A 294 52.78 -45.54 47.00
C GLY A 294 51.63 -45.54 45.99
N GLN A 295 52.00 -45.58 44.70
CA GLN A 295 51.56 -46.59 43.71
C GLN A 295 50.12 -47.16 43.77
N GLN A 296 49.30 -46.92 42.74
CA GLN A 296 48.98 -47.93 41.69
C GLN A 296 47.87 -47.48 40.72
N ARG A 297 48.06 -47.93 39.46
CA ARG A 297 47.12 -47.97 38.34
C ARG A 297 45.73 -48.50 38.75
N THR A 298 44.67 -48.00 38.10
CA THR A 298 43.89 -48.78 37.11
C THR A 298 42.93 -47.91 36.32
N SER A 299 42.91 -48.22 35.04
CA SER A 299 42.01 -47.86 33.94
C SER A 299 40.55 -48.29 34.13
N HIS A 300 39.60 -47.51 33.59
CA HIS A 300 38.33 -47.93 32.93
C HIS A 300 37.65 -46.66 32.37
N LEU A 301 37.59 -46.38 31.06
CA LEU A 301 36.75 -46.94 29.99
C LEU A 301 35.24 -46.98 30.29
N GLY A 302 34.48 -46.21 29.50
CA GLY A 302 33.10 -46.53 29.11
C GLY A 302 32.07 -45.44 29.39
N GLY A 303 31.46 -44.88 28.34
CA GLY A 303 30.25 -44.08 28.51
C GLY A 303 29.93 -43.16 27.34
N ILE A 304 29.51 -43.74 26.22
CA ILE A 304 28.86 -43.02 25.10
C ILE A 304 27.57 -42.38 25.63
N GLN A 305 27.44 -41.05 25.51
CA GLN A 305 26.15 -40.35 25.63
C GLN A 305 25.75 -39.77 24.28
N GLN A 306 24.52 -40.11 23.90
CA GLN A 306 23.80 -39.67 22.70
C GLN A 306 23.57 -38.15 22.69
N PRO A 307 23.40 -37.53 21.51
CA PRO A 307 23.04 -36.12 21.41
C PRO A 307 21.60 -35.90 21.88
N VAL A 308 21.46 -35.00 22.85
CA VAL A 308 20.18 -34.42 23.30
C VAL A 308 19.60 -33.60 22.14
N GLY A 309 18.34 -33.91 21.81
CA GLY A 309 17.58 -33.17 20.80
C GLY A 309 17.50 -31.69 21.12
N GLN A 310 17.79 -30.87 20.11
CA GLN A 310 17.57 -29.44 20.16
C GLN A 310 16.05 -29.16 20.30
N PRO A 311 15.64 -28.27 21.21
CA PRO A 311 14.27 -27.81 21.23
C PRO A 311 14.00 -26.96 19.98
N VAL A 312 12.97 -27.34 19.24
CA VAL A 312 12.36 -26.50 18.20
C VAL A 312 11.83 -25.24 18.89
N VAL A 313 12.54 -24.14 18.70
CA VAL A 313 12.04 -22.80 19.07
C VAL A 313 10.90 -22.49 18.10
N GLN A 314 9.67 -22.73 18.54
CA GLN A 314 8.50 -22.15 17.91
C GLN A 314 8.60 -20.63 18.07
N GLN A 315 8.87 -19.94 16.97
CA GLN A 315 8.70 -18.49 16.91
C GLN A 315 7.24 -18.17 17.27
N PRO A 316 6.99 -17.28 18.24
CA PRO A 316 5.64 -16.81 18.47
C PRO A 316 5.18 -16.07 17.21
N GLY A 317 4.14 -16.59 16.57
CA GLY A 317 3.44 -15.88 15.52
C GLY A 317 2.98 -14.55 16.08
N TYR A 318 3.53 -13.45 15.56
CA TYR A 318 3.07 -12.12 15.87
C TYR A 318 1.62 -11.99 15.39
N ALA A 319 0.68 -12.10 16.32
CA ALA A 319 -0.68 -11.65 16.10
C ALA A 319 -0.62 -10.16 15.78
N GLN A 320 -1.02 -9.78 14.55
CA GLN A 320 -1.21 -8.37 14.21
C GLN A 320 -2.19 -7.75 15.21
N PRO A 321 -1.87 -6.58 15.81
CA PRO A 321 -2.74 -5.98 16.80
C PRO A 321 -4.05 -5.52 16.13
N MET A 322 -5.18 -6.12 16.57
CA MET A 322 -6.54 -5.75 16.14
C MET A 322 -6.90 -4.27 16.37
N GLY A 323 -6.11 -3.52 17.16
CA GLY A 323 -6.42 -2.14 17.55
C GLY A 323 -6.20 -1.06 16.48
N GLN A 324 -5.43 -1.31 15.41
CA GLN A 324 -5.08 -0.25 14.44
C GLN A 324 -6.15 0.02 13.38
N GLN A 325 -6.97 -0.98 13.02
CA GLN A 325 -7.96 -0.82 11.94
C GLN A 325 -9.25 -0.12 12.42
N SER A 326 -9.61 -0.24 13.70
CA SER A 326 -10.73 0.50 14.30
C SER A 326 -10.49 2.03 14.31
N LEU A 327 -9.23 2.49 14.32
CA LEU A 327 -8.89 3.91 14.24
C LEU A 327 -9.06 4.49 12.82
N ILE A 328 -8.83 3.68 11.78
CA ILE A 328 -9.01 4.09 10.38
C ILE A 328 -10.48 4.51 10.13
N LEU A 329 -11.44 3.83 10.77
CA LEU A 329 -12.87 4.13 10.67
C LEU A 329 -13.28 5.46 11.29
N ILE A 330 -12.57 5.92 12.33
CA ILE A 330 -12.88 7.17 13.05
C ILE A 330 -12.50 8.39 12.20
N LEU A 331 -11.55 8.25 11.28
CA LEU A 331 -11.07 9.36 10.44
C LEU A 331 -11.92 9.62 9.19
N ILE A 332 -12.84 8.71 8.84
CA ILE A 332 -13.67 8.88 7.65
C ILE A 332 -14.93 9.69 8.02
N ARG A 333 -15.08 10.89 7.44
CA ARG A 333 -16.21 11.78 7.73
C ARG A 333 -17.53 11.12 7.31
N VAL A 334 -18.43 10.94 8.28
CA VAL A 334 -19.80 10.47 8.06
C VAL A 334 -20.71 11.67 7.83
N LYS A 335 -21.35 11.74 6.65
CA LYS A 335 -22.42 12.70 6.37
C LYS A 335 -23.77 11.98 6.42
N ARG A 336 -24.66 12.44 7.30
CA ARG A 336 -26.05 11.94 7.38
C ARG A 336 -26.95 12.88 6.61
N THR A 337 -27.65 12.36 5.60
CA THR A 337 -28.65 13.13 4.84
C THR A 337 -30.01 12.46 5.02
N GLN A 338 -31.01 13.26 5.41
CA GLN A 338 -32.42 12.84 5.46
C GLN A 338 -33.06 13.26 4.14
N LEU A 339 -33.57 12.31 3.36
CA LEU A 339 -34.38 12.61 2.17
C LEU A 339 -35.78 13.05 2.64
N LYS A 340 -36.16 14.30 2.32
CA LYS A 340 -37.50 14.84 2.63
C LYS A 340 -38.58 14.13 1.83
#